data_AF-R6XWE2-F1
#
_entry.id   AF-R6XWE2-F1
#
_cell.length_a   1.000
_cell.length_b   1.000
_cell.length_c   1.000
_cell.angle_alpha   90.00
_cell.angle_beta   90.00
_cell.angle_gamma   90.00
#
_symmetry.space_group_name_H-M   'P 1'
#
loop_
_entity.id
_entity.type
_entity.pdbx_description
1 polymer ?
#
loop_
_entity_poly.entity_id
_entity_poly.type
_entity_poly.pdbx_seq_one_letter_code
_entity_poly.pdbx_strand_id
1 'polypeptide(L)'
;MCQTTIISHNIVKLGTRSYKHSLEALVPNEYGIKQLRSLNRDLDSFYVFLYSQCNSITEHDYHVFGKQLISMLGALKMLYTSCKQMTKEASMSIEVEKLKKNYSALKELSNDIQNYKVKAPKDQEWSSLLSDASLALKNIAHD
;
A
#
# COMPACT_ATOMS: atom_id res chain seq x y z
N MET A 1 -15.61 -15.22 -2.21
CA MET A 1 -15.41 -14.03 -1.34
C MET A 1 -15.29 -12.81 -2.26
N CYS A 2 -15.92 -11.68 -1.92
CA CYS A 2 -15.78 -10.48 -2.75
C CYS A 2 -14.34 -9.91 -2.67
N GLN A 3 -13.88 -9.26 -3.74
CA GLN A 3 -12.53 -8.70 -3.87
C GLN A 3 -12.17 -7.78 -2.70
N THR A 4 -13.11 -6.92 -2.29
CA THR A 4 -12.98 -5.98 -1.17
C THR A 4 -12.71 -6.69 0.15
N THR A 5 -13.34 -7.85 0.39
CA THR A 5 -13.05 -8.66 1.58
C THR A 5 -11.63 -9.22 1.56
N ILE A 6 -11.14 -9.65 0.39
CA ILE A 6 -9.77 -10.16 0.25
C ILE A 6 -8.74 -9.05 0.50
N ILE A 7 -8.98 -7.85 -0.04
CA ILE A 7 -8.15 -6.67 0.21
C ILE A 7 -8.13 -6.33 1.70
N SER A 8 -9.30 -6.16 2.33
CA SER A 8 -9.41 -5.88 3.77
C SER A 8 -8.71 -6.93 4.63
N HIS A 9 -8.89 -8.23 4.32
CA HIS A 9 -8.25 -9.31 5.07
C HIS A 9 -6.72 -9.21 5.04
N ASN A 10 -6.14 -8.97 3.86
CA ASN A 10 -4.69 -8.80 3.73
C ASN A 10 -4.19 -7.57 4.47
N ILE A 11 -4.90 -6.44 4.37
CA ILE A 11 -4.55 -5.20 5.07
C ILE A 11 -4.52 -5.42 6.58
N VAL A 12 -5.57 -6.04 7.14
CA VAL A 12 -5.65 -6.29 8.59
C VAL A 12 -4.52 -7.23 9.03
N LYS A 13 -4.31 -8.34 8.31
CA LYS A 13 -3.25 -9.31 8.61
C LYS A 13 -1.87 -8.66 8.63
N LEU A 14 -1.55 -7.89 7.58
CA LEU A 14 -0.26 -7.21 7.44
C LEU A 14 -0.11 -6.09 8.47
N GLY A 15 -1.14 -5.27 8.68
CA GLY A 15 -1.15 -4.19 9.67
C GLY A 15 -0.93 -4.68 11.09
N THR A 16 -1.66 -5.72 11.52
CA THR A 16 -1.47 -6.34 12.85
C THR A 16 -0.06 -6.89 12.99
N ARG A 17 0.47 -7.54 11.95
CA ARG A 17 1.83 -8.09 11.98
C ARG A 17 2.88 -6.98 12.06
N SER A 18 2.76 -5.93 11.26
CA SER A 18 3.67 -4.77 11.30
C SER A 18 3.64 -4.08 12.66
N TYR A 19 2.47 -3.92 13.26
CA TYR A 19 2.33 -3.35 14.60
C TYR A 19 3.00 -4.24 15.66
N LYS A 20 2.73 -5.54 15.67
CA LYS A 20 3.38 -6.49 16.58
C LYS A 20 4.90 -6.42 16.46
N HIS A 21 5.41 -6.49 15.22
CA HIS A 21 6.84 -6.36 14.94
C HIS A 21 7.41 -5.02 15.43
N SER A 22 6.63 -3.93 15.39
CA SER A 22 7.11 -2.62 15.86
C SER A 22 7.32 -2.59 17.37
N LEU A 23 6.48 -3.30 18.13
CA LEU A 23 6.64 -3.49 19.57
C LEU A 23 7.85 -4.38 19.88
N GLU A 24 8.00 -5.48 19.14
CA GLU A 24 9.14 -6.40 19.28
C GLU A 24 10.47 -5.72 18.93
N ALA A 25 10.49 -4.86 17.92
CA ALA A 25 11.66 -4.08 17.57
C ALA A 25 12.13 -3.24 18.77
N LEU A 26 11.23 -2.60 19.52
CA LEU A 26 11.58 -1.82 20.72
C LEU A 26 12.29 -2.66 21.79
N VAL A 27 12.29 -3.99 21.69
CA VAL A 27 13.03 -4.93 22.53
C VAL A 27 14.20 -5.53 21.72
N PRO A 28 15.45 -5.01 21.85
CA PRO A 28 16.56 -5.28 20.93
C PRO A 28 16.98 -6.75 20.75
N ASN A 29 16.56 -7.66 21.63
CA ASN A 29 16.98 -9.05 21.64
C ASN A 29 15.98 -10.01 20.97
N GLU A 30 14.77 -9.56 20.61
CA GLU A 30 13.70 -10.44 20.09
C GLU A 30 13.43 -10.27 18.60
N TYR A 31 13.81 -9.14 18.02
CA TYR A 31 13.45 -8.85 16.63
C TYR A 31 14.39 -9.50 15.62
N GLY A 32 13.86 -10.48 14.87
CA GLY A 32 14.66 -11.28 13.94
C GLY A 32 14.64 -10.76 12.50
N ILE A 33 15.81 -10.67 11.85
CA ILE A 33 15.96 -10.37 10.42
C ILE A 33 15.07 -11.27 9.53
N LYS A 34 14.90 -12.55 9.91
CA LYS A 34 14.02 -13.50 9.20
C LYS A 34 12.55 -13.07 9.19
N GLN A 35 12.07 -12.51 10.30
CA GLN A 35 10.69 -12.04 10.45
C GLN A 35 10.46 -10.82 9.56
N LEU A 36 11.41 -9.86 9.56
CA LEU A 36 11.37 -8.68 8.70
C LEU A 36 11.40 -9.06 7.21
N ARG A 37 12.28 -9.99 6.82
CA ARG A 37 12.37 -10.48 5.44
C ARG A 37 11.06 -11.11 4.97
N SER A 38 10.44 -11.95 5.81
CA SER A 38 9.15 -12.55 5.47
C SER A 38 8.06 -11.50 5.34
N LEU A 39 8.03 -10.50 6.23
CA LEU A 39 7.07 -9.40 6.13
C LEU A 39 7.28 -8.60 4.82
N ASN A 40 8.52 -8.30 4.45
CA ASN A 40 8.83 -7.59 3.21
C ASN A 40 8.31 -8.31 1.97
N ARG A 41 8.46 -9.64 1.91
CA ARG A 41 7.93 -10.44 0.81
C ARG A 41 6.40 -10.40 0.75
N ASP A 42 5.75 -10.47 1.91
CA ASP A 42 4.29 -10.46 1.98
C ASP A 42 3.72 -9.07 1.62
N LEU A 43 4.43 -7.99 1.98
CA LEU A 43 4.09 -6.62 1.58
C LEU A 43 4.24 -6.39 0.07
N ASP A 44 5.32 -6.88 -0.52
CA ASP A 44 5.56 -6.81 -1.96
C ASP A 44 4.48 -7.59 -2.73
N SER A 45 4.15 -8.80 -2.27
CA SER A 45 3.05 -9.60 -2.84
C SER A 45 1.71 -8.88 -2.72
N PHE A 46 1.46 -8.22 -1.59
CA PHE A 46 0.25 -7.43 -1.40
C PHE A 46 0.21 -6.19 -2.29
N TYR A 47 1.33 -5.50 -2.50
CA TYR A 47 1.42 -4.39 -3.45
C TYR A 47 1.05 -4.84 -4.87
N VAL A 48 1.66 -5.93 -5.36
CA VAL A 48 1.36 -6.48 -6.69
C VAL A 48 -0.12 -6.84 -6.82
N PHE A 49 -0.68 -7.49 -5.80
CA PHE A 49 -2.10 -7.81 -5.76
C PHE A 49 -2.96 -6.55 -5.81
N LEU A 50 -2.75 -5.59 -4.91
CA LEU A 50 -3.56 -4.36 -4.84
C LEU A 50 -3.46 -3.55 -6.14
N TYR A 51 -2.26 -3.47 -6.73
CA TYR A 51 -2.04 -2.79 -8.00
C TYR A 51 -2.83 -3.44 -9.14
N SER A 52 -2.81 -4.78 -9.23
CA SER A 52 -3.59 -5.52 -10.26
C SER A 52 -5.10 -5.27 -10.17
N GLN A 53 -5.58 -4.91 -8.97
CA GLN A 53 -6.98 -4.63 -8.69
C GLN A 53 -7.34 -3.15 -8.82
N CYS A 54 -6.37 -2.26 -9.02
CA CYS A 54 -6.57 -0.81 -8.93
C CYS A 54 -7.68 -0.29 -9.87
N ASN A 55 -7.79 -0.88 -11.06
CA ASN A 55 -8.80 -0.48 -12.04
C ASN A 55 -10.23 -0.94 -11.72
N SER A 56 -10.40 -1.97 -10.90
CA SER A 56 -11.72 -2.47 -10.49
C SER A 56 -12.19 -1.93 -9.14
N ILE A 57 -11.32 -1.24 -8.39
CA ILE A 57 -11.69 -0.63 -7.11
C ILE A 57 -12.65 0.54 -7.35
N THR A 58 -13.85 0.42 -6.78
CA THR A 58 -14.84 1.51 -6.75
C THR A 58 -14.66 2.39 -5.52
N GLU A 59 -15.36 3.52 -5.50
CA GLU A 59 -15.42 4.36 -4.31
C GLU A 59 -15.98 3.59 -3.10
N HIS A 60 -17.03 2.79 -3.30
CA HIS A 60 -17.65 2.01 -2.24
C HIS A 60 -16.64 1.03 -1.62
N ASP A 61 -15.85 0.36 -2.45
CA ASP A 61 -14.81 -0.55 -1.98
C ASP A 61 -13.76 0.19 -1.15
N TYR A 62 -13.31 1.36 -1.62
CA TYR A 62 -12.36 2.18 -0.89
C TYR A 62 -12.91 2.67 0.46
N HIS A 63 -14.21 2.98 0.57
CA HIS A 63 -14.80 3.32 1.88
C HIS A 63 -14.76 2.17 2.88
N VAL A 64 -14.78 0.91 2.40
CA VAL A 64 -14.69 -0.28 3.25
C VAL A 64 -13.24 -0.49 3.75
N PHE A 65 -12.25 -0.49 2.85
CA PHE A 65 -10.88 -0.85 3.23
C PHE A 65 -9.93 0.34 3.46
N GLY A 66 -10.28 1.54 3.00
CA GLY A 66 -9.36 2.69 2.92
C GLY A 66 -8.83 3.14 4.28
N LYS A 67 -9.69 3.21 5.31
CA LYS A 67 -9.25 3.50 6.68
C LYS A 67 -8.28 2.42 7.20
N GLN A 68 -8.54 1.16 6.89
CA GLN A 68 -7.68 0.05 7.30
C GLN A 68 -6.31 0.15 6.60
N LEU A 69 -6.29 0.53 5.32
CA LEU A 69 -5.06 0.73 4.54
C LEU A 69 -4.20 1.84 5.16
N ILE A 70 -4.82 2.96 5.53
CA ILE A 70 -4.13 4.07 6.22
C ILE A 70 -3.57 3.62 7.57
N SER A 71 -4.33 2.85 8.36
CA SER A 71 -3.85 2.30 9.64
C SER A 71 -2.66 1.35 9.44
N MET A 72 -2.70 0.48 8.44
CA MET A 72 -1.58 -0.41 8.10
C MET A 72 -0.33 0.39 7.71
N LEU A 73 -0.47 1.43 6.88
CA LEU A 73 0.63 2.32 6.51
C LEU A 73 1.23 3.02 7.74
N GLY A 74 0.40 3.41 8.72
CA GLY A 74 0.85 3.92 10.00
C GLY A 74 1.71 2.91 10.77
N ALA A 75 1.24 1.65 10.86
CA ALA A 75 2.00 0.58 11.51
C ALA A 75 3.34 0.28 10.81
N LEU A 76 3.37 0.30 9.48
CA LEU A 76 4.60 0.13 8.69
C LEU A 76 5.60 1.25 8.93
N LYS A 77 5.13 2.50 8.99
CA LYS A 77 5.98 3.66 9.29
C LYS A 77 6.60 3.57 10.69
N MET A 78 5.81 3.14 11.69
CA MET A 78 6.31 2.91 13.05
C MET A 78 7.38 1.83 13.05
N LEU A 79 7.11 0.67 12.44
CA LEU A 79 8.07 -0.43 12.33
C LEU A 79 9.38 0.01 11.68
N TYR A 80 9.31 0.71 10.54
CA TYR A 80 10.49 1.21 9.85
C TYR A 80 11.31 2.14 10.75
N THR A 81 10.64 3.03 11.50
CA THR A 81 11.30 3.97 12.40
C THR A 81 12.00 3.22 13.55
N SER A 82 11.34 2.24 14.16
CA SER A 82 11.93 1.39 15.21
C SER A 82 13.15 0.64 14.69
N CYS A 83 13.01 -0.08 13.55
CA CYS A 83 14.11 -0.88 13.01
C CYS A 83 15.31 -0.02 12.56
N LYS A 84 15.07 1.18 12.01
CA LYS A 84 16.14 2.10 11.59
C LYS A 84 17.01 2.58 12.76
N GLN A 85 16.44 2.69 13.95
CA GLN A 85 17.19 3.09 15.15
C GLN A 85 18.13 1.98 15.65
N MET A 86 17.85 0.72 15.32
CA MET A 86 18.57 -0.47 15.81
C MET A 86 19.64 -0.98 14.85
N THR A 87 19.65 -0.54 13.59
CA THR A 87 20.51 -1.08 12.55
C THR A 87 21.99 -0.79 12.80
N LYS A 88 22.68 -1.77 13.42
CA LYS A 88 24.14 -1.87 13.46
C LYS A 88 24.67 -2.93 12.47
N GLU A 89 23.83 -3.91 12.13
CA GLU A 89 24.17 -5.00 11.21
C GLU A 89 23.79 -4.69 9.75
N ALA A 90 24.69 -5.00 8.82
CA ALA A 90 24.48 -4.76 7.38
C ALA A 90 23.28 -5.53 6.80
N SER A 91 23.08 -6.78 7.22
CA SER A 91 21.96 -7.63 6.79
C SER A 91 20.60 -7.08 7.24
N MET A 92 20.52 -6.55 8.46
CA MET A 92 19.33 -5.87 8.98
C MET A 92 19.07 -4.57 8.21
N SER A 93 20.11 -3.79 7.91
CA SER A 93 20.01 -2.55 7.12
C SER A 93 19.37 -2.76 5.75
N ILE A 94 19.74 -3.83 5.04
CA ILE A 94 19.15 -4.19 3.75
C ILE A 94 17.64 -4.43 3.86
N GLU A 95 17.21 -5.18 4.88
CA GLU A 95 15.78 -5.48 5.07
C GLU A 95 14.99 -4.26 5.55
N VAL A 96 15.62 -3.32 6.27
CA VAL A 96 15.01 -2.04 6.66
C VAL A 96 14.80 -1.13 5.44
N GLU A 97 15.76 -1.06 4.52
CA GLU A 97 15.59 -0.31 3.27
C GLU A 97 14.53 -0.92 2.35
N LYS A 98 14.40 -2.25 2.31
CA LYS A 98 13.28 -2.91 1.62
C LYS A 98 11.93 -2.54 2.26
N LEU A 99 11.85 -2.54 3.58
CA LEU A 99 10.63 -2.13 4.30
C LEU A 99 10.22 -0.70 3.95
N LYS A 100 11.20 0.21 3.90
CA LYS A 100 10.96 1.61 3.48
C LYS A 100 10.40 1.68 2.07
N LYS A 101 10.98 0.94 1.11
CA LYS A 101 10.48 0.90 -0.28
C LYS A 101 9.05 0.37 -0.36
N ASN A 102 8.76 -0.74 0.32
CA ASN A 102 7.41 -1.31 0.38
C ASN A 102 6.40 -0.32 0.97
N TYR A 103 6.75 0.34 2.07
CA TYR A 103 5.91 1.37 2.68
C TYR A 103 5.64 2.53 1.71
N SER A 104 6.68 3.07 1.05
CA SER A 104 6.52 4.16 0.10
C SER A 104 5.62 3.77 -1.07
N ALA A 105 5.86 2.62 -1.69
CA ALA A 105 5.09 2.14 -2.84
C ALA A 105 3.60 1.94 -2.48
N LEU A 106 3.31 1.32 -1.32
CA LEU A 106 1.94 1.16 -0.86
C LEU A 106 1.27 2.49 -0.50
N LYS A 107 2.03 3.46 0.01
CA LYS A 107 1.53 4.80 0.30
C LYS A 107 1.17 5.56 -0.97
N GLU A 108 2.03 5.51 -1.98
CA GLU A 108 1.78 6.08 -3.31
C GLU A 108 0.52 5.46 -3.93
N LEU A 109 0.44 4.13 -3.97
CA LEU A 109 -0.74 3.44 -4.49
C LEU A 109 -2.02 3.80 -3.72
N SER A 110 -1.95 3.94 -2.39
CA SER A 110 -3.10 4.40 -1.59
C SER A 110 -3.56 5.81 -1.98
N ASN A 111 -2.62 6.71 -2.27
CA ASN A 111 -2.94 8.06 -2.72
C ASN A 111 -3.56 8.05 -4.12
N ASP A 112 -3.03 7.22 -5.02
CA ASP A 112 -3.55 7.09 -6.39
C ASP A 112 -4.99 6.57 -6.39
N ILE A 113 -5.28 5.52 -5.61
CA ILE A 113 -6.65 5.02 -5.47
C ILE A 113 -7.56 6.12 -4.94
N GLN A 114 -7.13 6.85 -3.90
CA GLN A 114 -7.93 7.94 -3.32
C GLN A 114 -8.16 9.09 -4.31
N ASN A 115 -7.16 9.49 -5.09
CA ASN A 115 -7.29 10.65 -5.96
C ASN A 115 -8.01 10.29 -7.26
N TYR A 116 -7.66 9.18 -7.90
CA TYR A 116 -8.18 8.85 -9.23
C TYR A 116 -9.46 8.01 -9.22
N LYS A 117 -9.70 7.20 -8.18
CA LYS A 117 -10.90 6.34 -8.11
C LYS A 117 -11.99 6.92 -7.22
N VAL A 118 -11.65 7.81 -6.28
CA VAL A 118 -12.61 8.41 -5.35
C VAL A 118 -12.90 9.88 -5.66
N LYS A 119 -11.86 10.71 -5.86
CA LYS A 119 -12.04 12.17 -6.04
C LYS A 119 -12.29 12.56 -7.49
N ALA A 120 -11.45 12.11 -8.43
CA ALA A 120 -11.52 12.51 -9.84
C ALA A 120 -12.90 12.28 -10.50
N PRO A 121 -13.63 11.17 -10.23
CA PRO A 121 -14.96 10.96 -10.82
C PRO A 121 -16.03 11.97 -10.35
N LYS A 122 -15.78 12.69 -9.25
CA LYS A 122 -16.69 13.72 -8.70
C LYS A 122 -16.30 15.13 -9.11
N ASP A 123 -15.13 15.27 -9.72
CA ASP A 123 -14.63 16.54 -10.19
C ASP A 123 -15.11 16.75 -11.63
N GLN A 124 -15.94 17.77 -11.80
CA GLN A 124 -16.62 18.05 -13.05
C GLN A 124 -15.63 18.47 -14.15
N GLU A 125 -14.54 19.14 -13.77
CA GLU A 125 -13.46 19.55 -14.68
C GLU A 125 -12.64 18.33 -15.12
N TRP A 126 -12.33 17.41 -14.20
CA TRP A 126 -11.65 16.16 -14.53
C TRP A 126 -12.49 15.24 -15.40
N SER A 127 -13.79 15.18 -15.16
CA SER A 127 -14.72 14.39 -15.96
C SER A 127 -14.79 14.92 -17.39
N SER A 128 -14.80 16.25 -17.59
CA SER A 128 -14.67 16.85 -18.92
C SER A 128 -13.33 16.53 -19.58
N LEU A 129 -12.21 16.70 -18.87
CA LEU A 129 -10.87 16.46 -19.42
C LEU A 129 -10.66 15.00 -19.84
N LEU A 130 -11.15 14.04 -19.04
CA LEU A 130 -11.08 12.61 -19.37
C LEU A 130 -11.98 12.25 -20.56
N SER A 131 -13.16 12.86 -20.65
CA SER A 131 -14.06 12.70 -21.80
C SER A 131 -13.41 13.21 -23.08
N ASP A 132 -12.82 14.40 -23.05
CA ASP A 132 -12.15 15.02 -24.19
C ASP A 132 -10.92 14.21 -24.63
N ALA A 133 -10.12 13.73 -23.67
CA ALA A 133 -8.98 12.85 -23.94
C ALA A 133 -9.43 11.52 -24.56
N SER A 134 -10.53 10.93 -24.06
CA SER A 134 -11.08 9.69 -24.63
C SER A 134 -11.60 9.89 -26.05
N LEU A 135 -12.19 11.04 -26.36
CA LEU A 135 -12.64 11.40 -27.71
C LEU A 135 -11.44 11.58 -28.66
N ALA A 136 -10.41 12.31 -28.21
CA ALA A 136 -9.19 12.50 -28.99
C ALA A 136 -8.50 11.16 -29.32
N LEU A 137 -8.39 10.25 -28.35
CA LEU A 137 -7.82 8.92 -28.57
C LEU A 137 -8.63 8.07 -29.56
N LYS A 138 -9.96 8.16 -29.53
CA LYS A 138 -10.82 7.47 -30.51
C LYS A 138 -10.61 7.99 -31.93
N ASN A 139 -10.44 9.30 -32.08
CA ASN A 139 -10.22 9.91 -33.39
C ASN A 139 -8.84 9.53 -33.95
N ILE A 140 -7.82 9.41 -33.10
CA ILE A 140 -6.48 8.95 -33.51
C ILE A 140 -6.46 7.45 -33.88
N ALA A 141 -7.32 6.63 -33.27
CA ALA A 141 -7.37 5.19 -33.55
C ALA A 141 -8.15 4.81 -34.82
N HIS A 142 -8.78 5.80 -35.48
CA HIS A 142 -9.57 5.61 -36.70
C HIS A 142 -8.97 6.27 -37.95
N ASP A 143 -7.78 6.86 -37.84
CA ASP A 143 -6.89 7.25 -38.95
C ASP A 143 -5.79 6.19 -39.16
#